data_AF-A0A7S0M1F1-F1
#
_entry.id   AF-A0A7S0M1F1-F1
#
_cell.length_a   1.000
_cell.length_b   1.000
_cell.length_c   1.000
_cell.angle_alpha   90.00
_cell.angle_beta   90.00
_cell.angle_gamma   90.00
#
_symmetry.space_group_name_H-M   'P 1'
#
loop_
_entity.id
_entity.type
_entity.pdbx_description
1 polymer ?
#
loop_
_entity_poly.entity_id
_entity_poly.type
_entity_poly.pdbx_seq_one_letter_code
_entity_poly.pdbx_strand_id
1 'polypeptide(L)'
;RLLLAAHYVTLHAACRAKAAAPGYTEMAQKLAMSLVRYCDILPADRVFFEAGQACKAAGRLGPAFVLLNRFLDLCDAMEDRDGSSALDNAEFEGTDIPFDFCLAESPYAADPEREEVRDWVLTMSMDHKVEPALGTRACPKCGAAAYDAGLGCKCGAKFKPCVVTGMPVWRGRGELPAESVFGGFHSGGLAFKDFIEFTLKLD
;
A
#
# COMPACT_ATOMS: atom_id res chain seq x y z
N ARG A 1 -0.38 16.03 0.44
CA ARG A 1 -1.06 14.72 0.31
C ARG A 1 -1.87 14.62 -0.99
N LEU A 2 -2.79 15.55 -1.28
CA LEU A 2 -3.58 15.60 -2.52
C LEU A 2 -2.75 15.44 -3.82
N LEU A 3 -1.65 16.20 -3.96
CA LEU A 3 -0.77 16.08 -5.12
C LEU A 3 -0.21 14.66 -5.31
N LEU A 4 0.20 14.01 -4.21
CA LEU A 4 0.73 12.65 -4.25
C LEU A 4 -0.38 11.62 -4.55
N ALA A 5 -1.57 11.80 -3.98
CA ALA A 5 -2.72 10.95 -4.29
C ALA A 5 -3.06 11.02 -5.79
N ALA A 6 -3.20 12.23 -6.34
CA ALA A 6 -3.47 12.43 -7.77
C ALA A 6 -2.38 11.82 -8.67
N HIS A 7 -1.12 12.01 -8.29
CA HIS A 7 0.04 11.44 -8.98
C HIS A 7 -0.01 9.90 -9.02
N TYR A 8 -0.19 9.24 -7.87
CA TYR A 8 -0.24 7.78 -7.82
C TYR A 8 -1.51 7.21 -8.47
N VAL A 9 -2.67 7.88 -8.37
CA VAL A 9 -3.88 7.47 -9.09
C VAL A 9 -3.65 7.51 -10.60
N THR A 10 -3.01 8.57 -11.09
CA THR A 10 -2.71 8.71 -12.53
C THR A 10 -1.74 7.63 -13.01
N LEU A 11 -0.67 7.37 -12.25
CA LEU A 11 0.26 6.28 -12.55
C LEU A 11 -0.41 4.91 -12.47
N HIS A 12 -1.29 4.69 -11.51
CA HIS A 12 -2.02 3.43 -11.36
C HIS A 12 -2.89 3.16 -12.60
N ALA A 13 -3.66 4.16 -13.04
CA ALA A 13 -4.47 4.07 -14.26
C ALA A 13 -3.59 3.80 -15.50
N ALA A 14 -2.47 4.52 -15.65
CA ALA A 14 -1.54 4.32 -16.75
C ALA A 14 -0.90 2.92 -16.76
N CYS A 15 -0.58 2.36 -15.59
CA CYS A 15 -0.04 1.00 -15.48
C CYS A 15 -1.09 -0.06 -15.79
N ARG A 16 -2.33 0.11 -15.29
CA ARG A 16 -3.44 -0.80 -15.60
C ARG A 16 -3.74 -0.85 -17.10
N ALA A 17 -3.74 0.29 -17.78
CA ALA A 17 -3.93 0.37 -19.22
C ALA A 17 -2.86 -0.38 -20.03
N LYS A 18 -1.69 -0.65 -19.43
CA LYS A 18 -0.55 -1.35 -20.04
C LYS A 18 -0.30 -2.73 -19.43
N ALA A 19 -1.26 -3.32 -18.73
CA ALA A 19 -1.08 -4.58 -17.99
C ALA A 19 -0.62 -5.78 -18.86
N ALA A 20 -0.86 -5.74 -20.18
CA ALA A 20 -0.37 -6.76 -21.11
C ALA A 20 1.16 -6.73 -21.30
N ALA A 21 1.82 -5.60 -20.99
CA ALA A 21 3.26 -5.48 -21.07
C ALA A 21 3.94 -5.96 -19.77
N PRO A 22 5.12 -6.60 -19.85
CA PRO A 22 5.83 -7.12 -18.68
C PRO A 22 6.08 -6.06 -17.61
N GLY A 23 5.91 -6.43 -16.34
CA GLY A 23 6.18 -5.57 -15.18
C GLY A 23 5.09 -4.55 -14.83
N TYR A 24 4.17 -4.22 -15.74
CA TYR A 24 3.11 -3.23 -15.46
C TYR A 24 2.08 -3.71 -14.44
N THR A 25 1.75 -5.01 -14.43
CA THR A 25 0.84 -5.59 -13.44
C THR A 25 1.42 -5.50 -12.02
N GLU A 26 2.72 -5.78 -11.86
CA GLU A 26 3.39 -5.65 -10.56
C GLU A 26 3.46 -4.19 -10.10
N MET A 27 3.75 -3.25 -11.02
CA MET A 27 3.73 -1.82 -10.71
C MET A 27 2.33 -1.35 -10.30
N ALA A 28 1.29 -1.76 -11.03
CA ALA A 28 -0.09 -1.44 -10.71
C ALA A 28 -0.48 -1.98 -9.32
N GLN A 29 -0.07 -3.20 -8.99
CA GLN A 29 -0.31 -3.80 -7.68
C GLN A 29 0.35 -3.01 -6.55
N LYS A 30 1.62 -2.63 -6.70
CA LYS A 30 2.34 -1.79 -5.72
C LYS A 30 1.67 -0.41 -5.56
N LEU A 31 1.27 0.20 -6.67
CA LEU A 31 0.52 1.46 -6.67
C LEU A 31 -0.80 1.35 -5.93
N ALA A 32 -1.60 0.32 -6.23
CA ALA A 32 -2.89 0.08 -5.57
C ALA A 32 -2.74 -0.06 -4.05
N MET A 33 -1.78 -0.86 -3.58
CA MET A 33 -1.48 -0.95 -2.15
C MET A 33 -1.09 0.39 -1.53
N SER A 34 -0.29 1.18 -2.25
CA SER A 34 0.16 2.49 -1.77
C SER A 34 -0.98 3.51 -1.67
N LEU A 35 -2.01 3.36 -2.52
CA LEU A 35 -3.18 4.24 -2.58
C LEU A 35 -4.10 4.06 -1.38
N VAL A 36 -4.08 2.90 -0.72
CA VAL A 36 -4.86 2.65 0.51
C VAL A 36 -4.51 3.66 1.61
N ARG A 37 -3.26 4.16 1.67
CA ARG A 37 -2.85 5.20 2.65
C ARG A 37 -3.48 6.59 2.40
N TYR A 38 -4.23 6.72 1.32
CA TYR A 38 -4.96 7.92 0.93
C TYR A 38 -6.48 7.71 0.99
N CYS A 39 -6.97 6.69 1.70
CA CYS A 39 -8.41 6.44 1.90
C CYS A 39 -9.14 7.54 2.69
N ASP A 40 -8.40 8.47 3.32
CA ASP A 40 -8.91 9.71 3.91
C ASP A 40 -9.27 10.78 2.85
N ILE A 41 -8.80 10.60 1.61
CA ILE A 41 -8.94 11.56 0.50
C ILE A 41 -9.66 10.91 -0.69
N LEU A 42 -9.37 9.64 -0.95
CA LEU A 42 -9.95 8.82 -1.99
C LEU A 42 -11.06 7.95 -1.40
N PRO A 43 -12.09 7.56 -2.17
CA PRO A 43 -13.12 6.65 -1.68
C PRO A 43 -12.48 5.38 -1.11
N ALA A 44 -12.71 5.13 0.17
CA ALA A 44 -12.02 4.08 0.91
C ALA A 44 -12.32 2.70 0.32
N ASP A 45 -13.60 2.40 0.10
CA ASP A 45 -14.09 1.16 -0.49
C ASP A 45 -13.41 0.86 -1.83
N ARG A 46 -13.28 1.86 -2.70
CA ARG A 46 -12.58 1.73 -3.98
C ARG A 46 -11.12 1.34 -3.82
N VAL A 47 -10.36 2.05 -2.98
CA VAL A 47 -8.92 1.78 -2.85
C VAL A 47 -8.65 0.43 -2.18
N PHE A 48 -9.49 0.01 -1.23
CA PHE A 48 -9.42 -1.32 -0.63
C PHE A 48 -9.76 -2.42 -1.64
N PHE A 49 -10.84 -2.26 -2.42
CA PHE A 49 -11.21 -3.19 -3.48
C PHE A 49 -10.11 -3.34 -4.54
N GLU A 50 -9.64 -2.22 -5.11
CA GLU A 50 -8.62 -2.23 -6.15
C GLU A 50 -7.30 -2.86 -5.64
N ALA A 51 -6.88 -2.53 -4.41
CA ALA A 51 -5.68 -3.10 -3.81
C ALA A 51 -5.82 -4.60 -3.51
N GLY A 52 -6.97 -5.01 -2.97
CA GLY A 52 -7.28 -6.41 -2.69
C GLY A 52 -7.29 -7.27 -3.94
N GLN A 53 -7.98 -6.83 -5.00
CA GLN A 53 -8.02 -7.52 -6.29
C GLN A 53 -6.62 -7.59 -6.93
N ALA A 54 -5.83 -6.53 -6.85
CA ALA A 54 -4.46 -6.53 -7.37
C ALA A 54 -3.54 -7.48 -6.59
N CYS A 55 -3.67 -7.55 -5.26
CA CYS A 55 -2.95 -8.53 -4.43
C CYS A 55 -3.37 -9.97 -4.76
N LYS A 56 -4.67 -10.22 -4.95
CA LYS A 56 -5.22 -11.53 -5.34
C LYS A 56 -4.63 -11.98 -6.69
N ALA A 57 -4.64 -11.10 -7.69
CA ALA A 57 -4.06 -11.37 -9.01
C ALA A 57 -2.55 -11.61 -8.97
N ALA A 58 -1.83 -10.99 -8.02
CA ALA A 58 -0.40 -11.19 -7.81
C ALA A 58 -0.07 -12.39 -6.90
N GLY A 59 -1.06 -13.20 -6.48
CA GLY A 59 -0.85 -14.34 -5.58
C GLY A 59 -0.50 -13.96 -4.13
N ARG A 60 -0.66 -12.69 -3.75
CA ARG A 60 -0.44 -12.20 -2.37
C ARG A 60 -1.71 -12.38 -1.55
N LEU A 61 -2.04 -13.64 -1.28
CA LEU A 61 -3.35 -14.03 -0.75
C LEU A 61 -3.65 -13.48 0.65
N GLY A 62 -2.67 -13.43 1.56
CA GLY A 62 -2.85 -12.85 2.91
C GLY A 62 -3.26 -11.37 2.85
N PRO A 63 -2.46 -10.49 2.22
CA PRO A 63 -2.83 -9.09 2.03
C PRO A 63 -4.13 -8.93 1.23
N ALA A 64 -4.37 -9.77 0.21
CA ALA A 64 -5.62 -9.73 -0.55
C ALA A 64 -6.84 -10.00 0.35
N PHE A 65 -6.74 -11.00 1.23
CA PHE A 65 -7.79 -11.33 2.19
C PHE A 65 -8.12 -10.16 3.09
N VAL A 66 -7.10 -9.57 3.76
CA VAL A 66 -7.31 -8.46 4.69
C VAL A 66 -7.93 -7.25 3.99
N LEU A 67 -7.44 -6.89 2.80
CA LEU A 67 -7.94 -5.73 2.05
C LEU A 67 -9.36 -5.94 1.51
N LEU A 68 -9.67 -7.15 1.02
CA LEU A 68 -11.00 -7.46 0.49
C LEU A 68 -12.04 -7.64 1.61
N ASN A 69 -11.65 -8.16 2.76
CA ASN A 69 -12.52 -8.22 3.93
C ASN A 69 -12.89 -6.80 4.39
N ARG A 70 -11.90 -5.91 4.51
CA ARG A 70 -12.15 -4.50 4.78
C ARG A 70 -13.07 -3.84 3.74
N PHE A 71 -12.95 -4.18 2.47
CA PHE A 71 -13.86 -3.69 1.44
C PHE A 71 -15.32 -4.13 1.69
N LEU A 72 -15.55 -5.38 2.11
CA LEU A 72 -16.88 -5.88 2.47
C LEU A 72 -17.43 -5.17 3.70
N ASP A 73 -16.63 -4.97 4.74
CA ASP A 73 -17.03 -4.21 5.94
C ASP A 73 -17.50 -2.79 5.57
N LEU A 74 -16.80 -2.14 4.62
CA LEU A 74 -17.19 -0.82 4.12
C LEU A 74 -18.49 -0.85 3.33
N CYS A 75 -18.71 -1.89 2.51
CA CYS A 75 -19.97 -2.08 1.78
C CYS A 75 -21.14 -2.28 2.73
N ASP A 76 -20.99 -3.15 3.71
CA ASP A 76 -22.02 -3.45 4.70
C ASP A 76 -22.30 -2.20 5.56
N ALA A 77 -21.27 -1.43 5.91
CA ALA A 77 -21.43 -0.15 6.62
C ALA A 77 -22.15 0.93 5.80
N MET A 78 -22.02 0.93 4.47
CA MET A 78 -22.79 1.85 3.61
C MET A 78 -24.27 1.46 3.50
N GLU A 79 -24.59 0.18 3.65
CA GLU A 79 -25.97 -0.32 3.62
C GLU A 79 -26.69 -0.19 4.98
N ASP A 80 -25.95 -0.30 6.08
CA ASP A 80 -26.46 -0.13 7.45
C ASP A 80 -26.66 1.35 7.82
N ARG A 81 -27.80 1.93 7.39
CA ARG A 81 -28.18 3.33 7.67
C ARG A 81 -28.44 3.65 9.15
N ASP A 82 -28.48 2.64 10.02
CA ASP A 82 -28.78 2.79 11.45
C ASP A 82 -27.51 2.82 12.34
N GLY A 83 -26.32 2.84 11.72
CA GLY A 83 -25.08 3.29 12.36
C GLY A 83 -24.44 2.33 13.38
N SER A 84 -24.67 1.02 13.24
CA SER A 84 -24.13 0.01 14.17
C SER A 84 -22.79 -0.60 13.76
N SER A 85 -22.37 -0.37 12.52
CA SER A 85 -21.16 -0.91 11.90
C SER A 85 -19.91 -0.11 12.29
N ALA A 86 -19.49 -0.21 13.56
CA ALA A 86 -18.16 0.21 13.95
C ALA A 86 -17.13 -0.70 13.26
N LEU A 87 -16.34 -0.13 12.33
CA LEU A 87 -15.28 -0.86 11.63
C LEU A 87 -14.19 -1.28 12.62
N ASP A 88 -13.94 -2.59 12.75
CA ASP A 88 -12.78 -3.09 13.48
C ASP A 88 -11.50 -2.79 12.70
N ASN A 89 -10.48 -2.26 13.39
CA ASN A 89 -9.20 -1.84 12.80
C ASN A 89 -8.01 -2.68 13.26
N ALA A 90 -8.24 -3.79 13.96
CA ALA A 90 -7.20 -4.66 14.49
C ALA A 90 -6.16 -5.08 13.43
N GLU A 91 -6.60 -5.46 12.22
CA GLU A 91 -5.71 -5.92 11.14
C GLU A 91 -4.81 -4.83 10.56
N PHE A 92 -5.16 -3.56 10.81
CA PHE A 92 -4.45 -2.40 10.28
C PHE A 92 -3.64 -1.67 11.37
N GLU A 93 -3.65 -2.17 12.60
CA GLU A 93 -2.86 -1.60 13.68
C GLU A 93 -1.35 -1.59 13.36
N GLY A 94 -0.71 -0.43 13.58
CA GLY A 94 0.71 -0.26 13.28
C GLY A 94 1.03 -0.10 11.80
N THR A 95 0.02 0.02 10.94
CA THR A 95 0.16 0.57 9.57
C THR A 95 0.06 2.11 9.60
N ASP A 96 0.29 2.73 8.45
CA ASP A 96 0.04 4.16 8.21
C ASP A 96 -1.23 4.40 7.37
N ILE A 97 -2.15 3.42 7.37
CA ILE A 97 -3.46 3.53 6.72
C ILE A 97 -4.40 4.31 7.66
N PRO A 98 -5.03 5.40 7.21
CA PRO A 98 -5.99 6.15 8.02
C PRO A 98 -7.22 5.32 8.42
N PHE A 99 -7.73 5.54 9.64
CA PHE A 99 -9.00 4.97 10.13
C PHE A 99 -10.16 5.96 10.06
N ASP A 100 -9.85 7.25 9.97
CA ASP A 100 -10.83 8.34 9.89
C ASP A 100 -11.00 8.74 8.43
N PHE A 101 -12.11 8.31 7.83
CA PHE A 101 -12.50 8.62 6.47
C PHE A 101 -14.02 8.65 6.35
N CYS A 102 -14.53 9.43 5.41
CA CYS A 102 -15.97 9.48 5.14
C CYS A 102 -16.39 8.26 4.32
N LEU A 103 -17.42 7.55 4.78
CA LEU A 103 -18.10 6.53 3.98
C LEU A 103 -18.82 7.20 2.80
N ALA A 104 -18.77 6.55 1.63
CA ALA A 104 -19.51 7.00 0.46
C ALA A 104 -21.02 6.71 0.62
N GLU A 105 -21.86 7.35 -0.20
CA GLU A 105 -23.31 7.13 -0.17
C GLU A 105 -23.71 5.78 -0.77
N SER A 106 -22.86 5.21 -1.63
CA SER A 106 -23.11 3.96 -2.34
C SER A 106 -21.80 3.22 -2.60
N PRO A 107 -21.80 1.87 -2.60
CA PRO A 107 -20.62 1.07 -2.91
C PRO A 107 -20.04 1.33 -4.30
N TYR A 108 -18.71 1.27 -4.41
CA TYR A 108 -17.96 1.43 -5.66
C TYR A 108 -18.17 0.27 -6.64
N ALA A 109 -18.16 -0.98 -6.16
CA ALA A 109 -18.32 -2.16 -7.00
C ALA A 109 -19.79 -2.57 -7.10
N ALA A 110 -20.18 -3.12 -8.25
CA ALA A 110 -21.55 -3.59 -8.47
C ALA A 110 -21.84 -4.87 -7.68
N ASP A 111 -23.11 -5.16 -7.40
CA ASP A 111 -23.54 -6.33 -6.62
C ASP A 111 -22.88 -7.65 -7.04
N PRO A 112 -22.78 -8.00 -8.35
CA PRO A 112 -22.11 -9.24 -8.76
C PRO A 112 -20.63 -9.30 -8.33
N GLU A 113 -19.90 -8.18 -8.45
CA GLU A 113 -18.50 -8.11 -8.02
C GLU A 113 -18.37 -8.22 -6.50
N ARG A 114 -19.35 -7.68 -5.75
CA ARG A 114 -19.39 -7.78 -4.29
C ARG A 114 -19.65 -9.21 -3.85
N GLU A 115 -20.59 -9.92 -4.48
CA GLU A 115 -20.83 -11.34 -4.22
C GLU A 115 -19.60 -12.19 -4.55
N GLU A 116 -18.92 -11.93 -5.67
CA GLU A 116 -17.68 -12.64 -6.02
C GLU A 116 -16.57 -12.46 -4.97
N VAL A 117 -16.45 -11.25 -4.42
CA VAL A 117 -15.50 -10.99 -3.32
C VAL A 117 -15.95 -11.69 -2.04
N ARG A 118 -17.25 -11.64 -1.71
CA ARG A 118 -17.81 -12.30 -0.53
C ARG A 118 -17.57 -13.81 -0.56
N ASP A 119 -17.90 -14.47 -1.68
CA ASP A 119 -17.67 -15.91 -1.88
C ASP A 119 -16.19 -16.28 -1.75
N TRP A 120 -15.30 -15.44 -2.30
CA TRP A 120 -13.87 -15.67 -2.21
C TRP A 120 -13.33 -15.52 -0.77
N VAL A 121 -13.75 -14.47 -0.04
CA VAL A 121 -13.36 -14.27 1.37
C VAL A 121 -13.89 -15.41 2.25
N LEU A 122 -15.13 -15.85 2.04
CA LEU A 122 -15.71 -16.99 2.76
C LEU A 122 -14.91 -18.27 2.51
N THR A 123 -14.60 -18.55 1.24
CA THR A 123 -13.79 -19.72 0.86
C THR A 123 -12.41 -19.70 1.53
N MET A 124 -11.72 -18.55 1.49
CA MET A 124 -10.41 -18.40 2.12
C MET A 124 -10.46 -18.55 3.65
N SER A 125 -11.53 -18.06 4.29
CA SER A 125 -11.74 -18.22 5.73
C SER A 125 -11.88 -19.69 6.14
N MET A 126 -12.51 -20.52 5.30
CA MET A 126 -12.70 -21.95 5.56
C MET A 126 -11.45 -22.78 5.28
N ASP A 127 -10.65 -22.41 4.28
CA ASP A 127 -9.49 -23.19 3.85
C ASP A 127 -8.35 -23.17 4.88
N HIS A 128 -8.26 -22.16 5.77
CA HIS A 128 -7.22 -21.96 6.80
C HIS A 128 -5.75 -22.12 6.35
N LYS A 129 -5.48 -22.22 5.05
CA LYS A 129 -4.15 -22.45 4.45
C LYS A 129 -3.33 -21.18 4.28
N VAL A 130 -3.98 -20.02 4.30
CA VAL A 130 -3.36 -18.71 4.10
C VAL A 130 -3.56 -17.91 5.37
N GLU A 131 -2.48 -17.39 5.94
CA GLU A 131 -2.55 -16.49 7.07
C GLU A 131 -3.11 -15.12 6.61
N PRO A 132 -4.22 -14.64 7.19
CA PRO A 132 -4.85 -13.38 6.82
C PRO A 132 -4.10 -12.20 7.43
N ALA A 133 -2.89 -11.94 6.93
CA ALA A 133 -2.02 -10.89 7.43
C ALA A 133 -1.50 -9.99 6.31
N LEU A 134 -1.36 -8.70 6.63
CA LEU A 134 -0.63 -7.76 5.79
C LEU A 134 0.86 -8.15 5.73
N GLY A 135 1.48 -7.89 4.59
CA GLY A 135 2.90 -8.17 4.40
C GLY A 135 3.75 -7.32 5.35
N THR A 136 4.76 -7.92 5.96
CA THR A 136 5.71 -7.19 6.79
C THR A 136 7.13 -7.37 6.28
N ARG A 137 7.98 -6.36 6.55
CA ARG A 137 9.40 -6.38 6.26
C ARG A 137 10.19 -5.91 7.48
N ALA A 138 11.38 -6.47 7.66
CA ALA A 138 12.27 -6.05 8.74
C ALA A 138 12.73 -4.60 8.55
N CYS A 139 12.55 -3.78 9.58
CA CYS A 139 12.97 -2.39 9.59
C CYS A 139 14.50 -2.29 9.51
N PRO A 140 15.08 -1.50 8.59
CA PRO A 140 16.54 -1.35 8.47
C PRO A 140 17.19 -0.66 9.69
N LYS A 141 16.40 0.03 10.52
CA LYS A 141 16.90 0.71 11.73
C LYS A 141 16.93 -0.20 12.95
N CYS A 142 15.83 -0.89 13.26
CA CYS A 142 15.66 -1.66 14.50
C CYS A 142 15.43 -3.17 14.32
N GLY A 143 15.28 -3.66 13.08
CA GLY A 143 15.01 -5.07 12.78
C GLY A 143 13.57 -5.54 13.03
N ALA A 144 12.72 -4.73 13.69
CA ALA A 144 11.32 -5.09 13.94
C ALA A 144 10.52 -5.20 12.64
N ALA A 145 9.50 -6.05 12.63
CA ALA A 145 8.54 -6.15 11.53
C ALA A 145 7.77 -4.81 11.39
N ALA A 146 7.79 -4.25 10.19
CA ALA A 146 7.01 -3.08 9.80
C ALA A 146 6.17 -3.43 8.57
N TYR A 147 5.00 -2.81 8.44
CA TYR A 147 4.15 -3.00 7.27
C TYR A 147 4.93 -2.72 5.98
N ASP A 148 4.90 -3.64 5.02
CA ASP A 148 5.78 -3.63 3.84
C ASP A 148 5.47 -2.50 2.85
N ALA A 149 4.23 -2.00 2.86
CA ALA A 149 3.80 -0.80 2.15
C ALA A 149 3.76 0.43 3.06
N GLY A 150 4.12 0.34 4.34
CA GLY A 150 4.10 1.46 5.27
C GLY A 150 5.32 2.37 5.16
N LEU A 151 5.13 3.68 5.30
CA LEU A 151 6.18 4.70 5.28
C LEU A 151 6.78 4.97 6.67
N GLY A 152 6.51 4.12 7.65
CA GLY A 152 6.97 4.28 9.01
C GLY A 152 7.16 2.96 9.75
N CYS A 153 7.87 3.02 10.87
CA CYS A 153 8.03 1.91 11.80
C CYS A 153 7.75 2.40 13.23
N LYS A 154 7.30 1.48 14.10
CA LYS A 154 7.05 1.73 15.54
C LYS A 154 8.28 2.30 16.29
N CYS A 155 9.50 2.10 15.79
CA CYS A 155 10.72 2.71 16.35
C CYS A 155 10.94 4.20 15.97
N GLY A 156 9.98 4.81 15.27
CA GLY A 156 10.07 6.18 14.76
C GLY A 156 10.87 6.36 13.47
N ALA A 157 11.32 5.28 12.84
CA ALA A 157 11.90 5.37 11.49
C ALA A 157 10.81 5.80 10.49
N LYS A 158 11.18 6.68 9.56
CA LYS A 158 10.33 7.13 8.45
C LYS A 158 11.00 6.78 7.13
N PHE A 159 10.22 6.26 6.19
CA PHE A 159 10.67 5.87 4.86
C PHE A 159 10.12 6.84 3.83
N LYS A 160 10.92 7.15 2.82
CA LYS A 160 10.44 7.95 1.69
C LYS A 160 9.60 7.07 0.77
N PRO A 161 8.46 7.56 0.26
CA PRO A 161 7.72 6.84 -0.77
C PRO A 161 8.50 6.89 -2.09
N CYS A 162 8.51 5.76 -2.81
CA CYS A 162 8.96 5.69 -4.18
C CYS A 162 8.07 6.57 -5.07
N VAL A 163 8.66 7.47 -5.85
CA VAL A 163 7.89 8.37 -6.73
C VAL A 163 7.08 7.61 -7.78
N VAL A 164 7.49 6.39 -8.16
CA VAL A 164 6.80 5.59 -9.19
C VAL A 164 5.68 4.74 -8.60
N THR A 165 5.89 4.16 -7.42
CA THR A 165 4.97 3.14 -6.87
C THR A 165 4.30 3.52 -5.57
N GLY A 166 4.74 4.60 -4.92
CA GLY A 166 4.34 4.96 -3.56
C GLY A 166 4.82 4.01 -2.48
N MET A 167 5.50 2.89 -2.80
CA MET A 167 6.02 1.95 -1.81
C MET A 167 7.20 2.54 -1.02
N PRO A 168 7.42 2.14 0.24
CA PRO A 168 8.58 2.58 1.02
C PRO A 168 9.91 2.20 0.36
N VAL A 169 10.83 3.16 0.32
CA VAL A 169 12.23 2.93 -0.03
C VAL A 169 12.99 2.54 1.25
N TRP A 170 13.18 1.23 1.42
CA TRP A 170 13.86 0.62 2.57
C TRP A 170 15.38 0.76 2.46
N ARG A 171 15.93 1.95 2.77
CA ARG A 171 17.39 2.15 2.79
C ARG A 171 18.03 1.62 4.08
N GLY A 172 19.17 0.95 3.96
CA GLY A 172 19.97 0.49 5.10
C GLY A 172 20.69 1.63 5.85
N ARG A 173 21.18 1.37 7.07
CA ARG A 173 22.14 2.28 7.74
C ARG A 173 23.38 2.43 6.84
N GLY A 174 23.69 3.66 6.42
CA GLY A 174 24.89 3.98 5.63
C GLY A 174 24.62 4.37 4.17
N GLU A 175 23.41 4.17 3.66
CA GLU A 175 22.98 4.80 2.42
C GLU A 175 22.54 6.22 2.74
N LEU A 176 23.45 7.18 2.60
CA LEU A 176 23.10 8.60 2.60
C LEU A 176 21.87 8.81 1.69
N PRO A 177 20.83 9.55 2.13
CA PRO A 177 19.71 9.87 1.25
C PRO A 177 20.27 10.46 -0.05
N ALA A 178 19.71 10.08 -1.21
CA ALA A 178 20.21 10.55 -2.50
C ALA A 178 20.41 12.07 -2.51
N GLU A 179 19.49 12.80 -1.87
CA GLU A 179 19.55 14.26 -1.69
C GLU A 179 20.70 14.74 -0.79
N SER A 180 21.09 14.02 0.26
CA SER A 180 22.26 14.42 1.06
C SER A 180 23.57 14.08 0.34
N VAL A 181 23.58 13.01 -0.48
CA VAL A 181 24.73 12.72 -1.36
C VAL A 181 24.84 13.76 -2.46
N PHE A 182 23.74 14.04 -3.15
CA PHE A 182 23.67 15.06 -4.19
C PHE A 182 24.00 16.45 -3.63
N GLY A 183 23.34 16.82 -2.53
CA GLY A 183 23.53 18.10 -1.87
C GLY A 183 24.96 18.24 -1.34
N GLY A 184 25.50 17.21 -0.68
CA GLY A 184 26.88 17.20 -0.21
C GLY A 184 27.90 17.24 -1.35
N PHE A 185 27.67 16.52 -2.44
CA PHE A 185 28.54 16.56 -3.61
C PHE A 185 28.52 17.93 -4.30
N HIS A 186 27.34 18.52 -4.53
CA HIS A 186 27.21 19.83 -5.20
C HIS A 186 27.61 21.01 -4.30
N SER A 187 27.61 20.83 -2.98
CA SER A 187 28.15 21.81 -2.04
C SER A 187 29.64 21.60 -1.70
N GLY A 188 30.28 20.59 -2.29
CA GLY A 188 31.68 20.24 -2.02
C GLY A 188 31.94 19.57 -0.66
N GLY A 189 30.89 19.24 0.09
CA GLY A 189 30.97 18.53 1.37
C GLY A 189 31.14 17.02 1.27
N LEU A 190 31.14 16.44 0.06
CA LEU A 190 31.38 15.02 -0.20
C LEU A 190 32.36 14.84 -1.37
N ALA A 191 33.24 13.83 -1.26
CA ALA A 191 34.18 13.54 -2.32
C ALA A 191 33.48 12.84 -3.50
N PHE A 192 34.01 13.03 -4.71
CA PHE A 192 33.50 12.38 -5.92
C PHE A 192 33.49 10.85 -5.81
N LYS A 193 34.46 10.27 -5.09
CA LYS A 193 34.51 8.83 -4.79
C LYS A 193 33.29 8.35 -4.01
N ASP A 194 32.84 9.12 -3.02
CA ASP A 194 31.67 8.78 -2.19
C ASP A 194 30.37 8.86 -3.01
N PHE A 195 30.30 9.80 -3.95
CA PHE A 195 29.19 9.92 -4.91
C PHE A 195 29.16 8.73 -5.91
N ILE A 196 30.33 8.31 -6.40
CA ILE A 196 30.46 7.13 -7.27
C ILE A 196 30.06 5.85 -6.51
N GLU A 197 30.56 5.65 -5.29
CA GLU A 197 30.21 4.49 -4.48
C GLU A 197 28.71 4.45 -4.16
N PHE A 198 28.08 5.62 -3.94
CA PHE A 198 26.63 5.73 -3.79
C PHE A 198 25.86 5.34 -5.06
N THR A 199 26.32 5.77 -6.24
CA THR A 199 25.62 5.53 -7.52
C THR A 199 25.83 4.12 -8.07
N LEU A 200 26.96 3.49 -7.76
CA LEU A 200 27.32 2.16 -8.28
C LEU A 200 26.96 0.99 -7.35
N LYS A 201 26.58 1.23 -6.08
CA LYS A 201 25.94 0.21 -5.22
C LYS A 201 24.48 -0.01 -5.66
N LEU A 202 24.34 -0.62 -6.82
CA LEU A 202 23.13 -1.33 -7.23
C LEU A 202 23.39 -2.81 -6.91
N ASP A 203 22.90 -3.26 -5.75
CA ASP A 203 22.65 -4.69 -5.51
C ASP A 203 21.35 -5.10 -6.22
#